data_AF-A0A1B7IJJ1-F1
#
_entry.id   AF-A0A1B7IJJ1-F1
#
_cell.length_a   1.000
_cell.length_b   1.000
_cell.length_c   1.000
_cell.angle_alpha   90.00
_cell.angle_beta   90.00
_cell.angle_gamma   90.00
#
_symmetry.space_group_name_H-M   'P 1'
#
loop_
_entity.id
_entity.type
_entity.pdbx_description
1 polymer ?
#
loop_
_entity_poly.entity_id
_entity_poly.type
_entity_poly.pdbx_seq_one_letter_code
_entity_poly.pdbx_strand_id
1 'polypeptide(L)'
;MPHIPLRRDWLLQQLGITQWELRRPAALQGEIAVSLHANTKLLMIAEDLPDLSDPLVKDVLRSLNLDAQQVMQLTPERAAMLPGDSRCNSWRLGVSEALPIPGAQLETPKLNELYHNGAARQALWQQICEYENDFFPQHQ
;
A
#
# COMPACT_ATOMS: atom_id res chain seq x y z
N MET A 1 -3.58 5.68 26.82
CA MET A 1 -3.30 6.91 27.59
C MET A 1 -4.55 7.77 27.52
N PRO A 2 -5.19 8.14 28.64
CA PRO A 2 -6.41 8.94 28.59
C PRO A 2 -6.08 10.38 28.19
N HIS A 3 -6.79 10.91 27.17
CA HIS A 3 -6.72 12.32 26.80
C HIS A 3 -7.29 13.16 27.96
N ILE A 4 -6.44 13.97 28.60
CA ILE A 4 -6.91 15.04 29.48
C ILE A 4 -7.43 16.16 28.56
N PRO A 5 -8.73 16.50 28.58
CA PRO A 5 -9.25 17.53 27.70
C PRO A 5 -8.62 18.87 28.06
N LEU A 6 -7.99 19.53 27.09
CA LEU A 6 -7.44 20.87 27.30
C LEU A 6 -8.60 21.86 27.43
N ARG A 7 -8.44 22.91 28.24
CA ARG A 7 -9.43 24.01 28.40
C ARG A 7 -9.97 24.54 27.06
N ARG A 8 -9.14 24.47 26.01
CA ARG A 8 -9.49 24.81 24.62
C ARG A 8 -10.62 23.94 24.07
N ASP A 9 -10.61 22.63 24.30
CA ASP A 9 -11.59 21.70 23.73
C ASP A 9 -12.98 21.94 24.31
N TRP A 10 -13.03 22.19 25.62
CA TRP A 10 -14.27 22.55 26.31
C TRP A 10 -14.86 23.87 25.80
N LEU A 11 -14.03 24.90 25.57
CA LEU A 11 -14.50 26.17 25.02
C LEU A 11 -15.06 26.03 23.61
N LEU A 12 -14.43 25.21 22.76
CA LEU A 12 -14.91 24.96 21.40
C LEU A 12 -16.27 24.24 21.40
N GLN A 13 -16.48 23.29 22.32
CA GLN A 13 -17.78 22.64 22.50
C GLN A 13 -18.88 23.62 22.96
N GLN A 14 -18.59 24.53 23.89
CA GLN A 14 -19.55 25.54 24.36
C GLN A 14 -19.97 26.52 23.25
N LEU A 15 -19.09 26.76 22.28
CA LEU A 15 -19.38 27.58 21.09
C LEU A 15 -20.14 26.81 19.99
N GLY A 16 -20.49 25.54 20.22
CA GLY A 16 -21.13 24.69 19.22
C GLY A 16 -20.22 24.31 18.05
N ILE A 17 -18.89 24.40 18.23
CA ILE A 17 -17.91 24.07 17.20
C ILE A 17 -17.53 22.59 17.31
N THR A 18 -17.93 21.81 16.31
CA THR A 18 -17.50 20.41 16.18
C THR A 18 -16.01 20.35 15.84
N GLN A 19 -15.24 19.64 16.65
CA GLN A 19 -13.83 19.35 16.36
C GLN A 19 -13.76 18.21 15.35
N TRP A 20 -13.21 18.49 14.16
CA TRP A 20 -12.91 17.48 13.15
C TRP A 20 -11.43 17.14 13.21
N GLU A 21 -11.10 15.87 13.37
CA GLU A 21 -9.73 15.40 13.13
C GLU A 21 -9.57 15.05 11.65
N LEU A 22 -8.54 15.63 11.04
CA LEU A 22 -8.16 15.29 9.67
C LEU A 22 -7.63 13.87 9.64
N ARG A 23 -8.33 12.96 8.95
CA ARG A 23 -7.84 11.58 8.75
C ARG A 23 -6.53 11.53 7.96
N ARG A 24 -6.30 12.51 7.08
CA ARG A 24 -5.11 12.61 6.22
C ARG A 24 -4.55 14.04 6.27
N PRO A 25 -3.84 14.43 7.34
CA PRO A 25 -3.29 15.78 7.47
C PRO A 25 -2.30 16.09 6.33
N ALA A 26 -1.56 15.07 5.87
CA ALA A 26 -0.60 15.17 4.77
C ALA A 26 -1.24 15.57 3.42
N ALA A 27 -2.52 15.27 3.20
CA ALA A 27 -3.22 15.64 1.97
C ALA A 27 -3.42 17.17 1.81
N LEU A 28 -3.27 17.93 2.90
CA LEU A 28 -3.45 19.38 2.93
C LEU A 28 -2.14 20.16 2.88
N GLN A 29 -0.97 19.49 2.74
CA GLN A 29 0.33 20.16 2.74
C GLN A 29 0.66 20.95 1.45
N GLY A 30 -0.30 21.09 0.53
CA GLY A 30 -0.12 21.81 -0.74
C GLY A 30 0.35 20.88 -1.86
N GLU A 31 -0.52 20.67 -2.84
CA GLU A 31 -0.22 20.19 -4.20
C GLU A 31 0.82 19.07 -4.42
N ILE A 32 0.84 18.02 -3.60
CA ILE A 32 1.50 16.76 -4.01
C ILE A 32 0.56 15.58 -3.74
N ALA A 33 -0.53 15.51 -4.51
CA ALA A 33 -1.27 14.25 -4.62
C ALA A 33 -0.36 13.21 -5.29
N VAL A 34 -0.29 12.00 -4.73
CA VAL A 34 0.46 10.90 -5.36
C VAL A 34 -0.33 10.44 -6.57
N SER A 35 0.15 10.72 -7.78
CA SER A 35 -0.50 10.25 -9.02
C SER A 35 0.05 8.89 -9.44
N LEU A 36 -0.83 7.96 -9.80
CA LEU A 36 -0.43 6.70 -10.43
C LEU A 36 0.16 6.97 -11.82
N HIS A 37 1.35 6.44 -12.13
CA HIS A 37 1.90 6.52 -13.48
C HIS A 37 1.08 5.66 -14.45
N ALA A 38 0.93 6.08 -15.70
CA ALA A 38 0.10 5.41 -16.69
C ALA A 38 0.51 3.95 -16.99
N ASN A 39 1.79 3.61 -16.83
CA ASN A 39 2.31 2.25 -17.04
C ASN A 39 2.36 1.41 -15.75
N THR A 40 1.93 1.95 -14.61
CA THR A 40 1.96 1.20 -13.34
C THR A 40 0.93 0.07 -13.38
N LYS A 41 1.40 -1.15 -13.19
CA LYS A 41 0.56 -2.36 -13.06
C LYS A 41 0.57 -2.93 -11.64
N LEU A 42 1.58 -2.58 -10.84
CA LEU A 42 1.70 -3.03 -9.46
C LEU A 42 2.17 -1.88 -8.55
N LEU A 43 1.45 -1.67 -7.45
CA LEU A 43 1.91 -0.87 -6.32
C LEU A 43 2.66 -1.76 -5.32
N MET A 44 3.91 -1.43 -5.02
CA MET A 44 4.68 -2.10 -3.99
C MET A 44 4.75 -1.23 -2.74
N ILE A 45 4.22 -1.73 -1.62
CA ILE A 45 4.06 -0.96 -0.39
C ILE A 45 4.90 -1.55 0.74
N ALA A 46 5.81 -0.75 1.29
CA ALA A 46 6.63 -1.11 2.44
C ALA A 46 7.11 0.15 3.17
N GLU A 47 7.38 0.04 4.46
CA GLU A 47 8.10 1.11 5.20
C GLU A 47 9.53 1.26 4.67
N ASP A 48 10.23 0.12 4.55
CA ASP A 48 11.56 0.03 3.95
C ASP A 48 11.41 -0.47 2.51
N LEU A 49 11.36 0.46 1.54
CA LEU A 49 11.19 0.14 0.12
C LEU A 49 12.39 -0.68 -0.39
N PRO A 50 12.18 -1.91 -0.88
CA PRO A 50 13.28 -2.75 -1.34
C PRO A 50 13.83 -2.26 -2.69
N ASP A 51 15.07 -2.58 -3.02
CA ASP A 51 15.56 -2.36 -4.38
C ASP A 51 14.81 -3.29 -5.35
N LEU A 52 14.23 -2.75 -6.43
CA LEU A 52 13.61 -3.57 -7.48
C LEU A 52 14.63 -4.47 -8.21
N SER A 53 15.92 -4.21 -8.01
CA SER A 53 17.01 -5.03 -8.49
C SER A 53 17.30 -6.26 -7.61
N ASP A 54 16.74 -6.31 -6.40
CA ASP A 54 16.87 -7.42 -5.46
C ASP A 54 16.45 -8.76 -6.09
N PRO A 55 17.21 -9.86 -5.90
CA PRO A 55 16.93 -11.14 -6.54
C PRO A 55 15.53 -11.70 -6.26
N LEU A 56 15.09 -11.68 -4.99
CA LEU A 56 13.79 -12.22 -4.61
C LEU A 56 12.66 -11.35 -5.14
N VAL A 57 12.81 -10.02 -5.08
CA VAL A 57 11.85 -9.09 -5.70
C VAL A 57 11.73 -9.35 -7.19
N LYS A 58 12.85 -9.48 -7.91
CA LYS A 58 12.86 -9.82 -9.35
C LYS A 58 12.13 -11.12 -9.65
N ASP A 59 12.35 -12.16 -8.85
CA ASP A 59 11.71 -13.46 -9.08
C ASP A 59 10.20 -13.39 -8.86
N VAL A 60 9.74 -12.65 -7.84
CA VAL A 60 8.32 -12.39 -7.64
C VAL A 60 7.73 -11.60 -8.80
N LEU A 61 8.36 -10.50 -9.23
CA LEU A 61 7.88 -9.71 -10.37
C LEU A 61 7.82 -10.52 -11.67
N ARG A 62 8.83 -11.37 -11.94
CA ARG A 62 8.82 -12.29 -13.08
C ARG A 62 7.66 -13.28 -13.01
N SER A 63 7.37 -13.81 -11.83
CA SER A 63 6.23 -14.72 -11.63
C SER A 63 4.90 -14.05 -11.93
N LEU A 64 4.81 -12.73 -11.75
CA LEU A 64 3.65 -11.89 -12.10
C LEU A 64 3.69 -11.36 -13.55
N ASN A 65 4.68 -11.75 -14.35
CA ASN A 65 4.93 -11.24 -15.71
C ASN A 65 5.06 -9.69 -15.76
N LEU A 66 5.77 -9.13 -14.78
CA LEU A 66 6.00 -7.70 -14.63
C LEU A 66 7.48 -7.31 -14.72
N ASP A 67 7.72 -6.16 -15.34
CA ASP A 67 9.01 -5.47 -15.32
C ASP A 67 9.07 -4.42 -14.21
N ALA A 68 10.28 -4.09 -13.74
CA ALA A 68 10.48 -3.07 -12.71
C ALA A 68 9.88 -1.69 -13.08
N GLN A 69 9.82 -1.35 -14.37
CA GLN A 69 9.22 -0.10 -14.88
C GLN A 69 7.69 -0.05 -14.74
N GLN A 70 7.05 -1.19 -14.48
CA GLN A 70 5.61 -1.32 -14.24
C GLN A 70 5.27 -1.30 -12.74
N VAL A 71 6.29 -1.19 -11.88
CA VAL A 71 6.15 -1.16 -10.42
C VAL A 71 6.34 0.25 -9.91
N MET A 72 5.40 0.72 -9.09
CA MET A 72 5.52 1.98 -8.36
C MET A 72 5.60 1.70 -6.87
N GLN A 73 6.67 2.18 -6.25
CA GLN A 73 6.95 1.96 -4.83
C GLN A 73 6.46 3.12 -3.98
N LEU A 74 5.71 2.82 -2.92
CA LEU A 74 5.18 3.82 -1.99
C LEU A 74 5.29 3.34 -0.55
N THR A 75 5.56 4.26 0.38
CA THR A 75 5.34 3.99 1.81
C THR A 75 3.84 3.95 2.10
N PRO A 76 3.40 3.33 3.21
CA PRO A 76 1.98 3.35 3.60
C PRO A 76 1.39 4.76 3.67
N GLU A 77 2.16 5.71 4.22
CA GLU A 77 1.77 7.13 4.27
C GLU A 77 1.50 7.71 2.88
N ARG A 78 2.39 7.47 1.92
CA ARG A 78 2.22 7.98 0.54
C ARG A 78 1.09 7.25 -0.20
N ALA A 79 0.90 5.95 0.07
CA ALA A 79 -0.21 5.18 -0.48
C ALA A 79 -1.57 5.73 -0.01
N ALA A 80 -1.67 6.20 1.23
CA ALA A 80 -2.86 6.88 1.73
C ALA A 80 -3.16 8.20 1.01
N MET A 81 -2.22 8.76 0.24
CA MET A 81 -2.40 9.99 -0.53
C MET A 81 -2.82 9.73 -2.00
N LEU A 82 -3.03 8.47 -2.40
CA LEU A 82 -3.55 8.13 -3.72
C LEU A 82 -4.97 8.72 -3.93
N PRO A 83 -5.30 9.20 -5.15
CA PRO A 83 -6.64 9.59 -5.53
C PRO A 83 -7.66 8.49 -5.24
N GLY A 84 -8.86 8.87 -4.81
CA GLY A 84 -9.91 7.92 -4.41
C GLY A 84 -10.44 7.04 -5.55
N ASP A 85 -10.20 7.43 -6.80
CA ASP A 85 -10.52 6.69 -8.02
C ASP A 85 -9.35 5.83 -8.55
N SER A 86 -8.22 5.79 -7.82
CA SER A 86 -7.08 4.94 -8.19
C SER A 86 -7.47 3.47 -8.14
N ARG A 87 -7.05 2.71 -9.16
CA ARG A 87 -7.18 1.24 -9.21
C ARG A 87 -5.85 0.64 -9.65
N CYS A 88 -5.33 -0.30 -8.88
CA CYS A 88 -4.09 -0.99 -9.20
C CYS A 88 -3.96 -2.24 -8.34
N ASN A 89 -3.38 -3.31 -8.89
CA ASN A 89 -2.96 -4.43 -8.06
C ASN A 89 -1.82 -3.98 -7.14
N SER A 90 -1.66 -4.64 -6.00
CA SER A 90 -0.65 -4.26 -5.03
C SER A 90 0.03 -5.45 -4.36
N TRP A 91 1.25 -5.22 -3.90
CA TRP A 91 2.01 -6.14 -3.06
C TRP A 91 2.54 -5.38 -1.85
N ARG A 92 2.06 -5.77 -0.66
CA ARG A 92 2.42 -5.21 0.64
C ARG A 92 3.48 -6.09 1.32
N LEU A 93 4.58 -5.47 1.76
CA LEU A 93 5.67 -6.14 2.48
C LEU A 93 5.75 -5.63 3.92
N GLY A 94 5.31 -6.45 4.87
CA GLY A 94 5.29 -6.13 6.30
C GLY A 94 4.30 -5.02 6.66
N VAL A 95 3.27 -4.80 5.84
CA VAL A 95 2.22 -3.80 6.05
C VAL A 95 0.89 -4.53 6.17
N SER A 96 0.33 -4.56 7.38
CA SER A 96 -0.89 -5.33 7.67
C SER A 96 -2.18 -4.66 7.19
N GLU A 97 -2.22 -3.33 7.11
CA GLU A 97 -3.40 -2.62 6.64
C GLU A 97 -3.51 -2.70 5.11
N ALA A 98 -4.68 -3.10 4.62
CA ALA A 98 -4.97 -3.17 3.20
C ALA A 98 -5.09 -1.77 2.60
N LEU A 99 -4.71 -1.61 1.33
CA LEU A 99 -4.91 -0.34 0.66
C LEU A 99 -6.41 -0.12 0.40
N PRO A 100 -6.93 1.10 0.59
CA PRO A 100 -8.32 1.43 0.29
C PRO A 100 -8.51 1.70 -1.22
N ILE A 101 -7.95 0.86 -2.09
CA ILE A 101 -8.09 0.93 -3.55
C ILE A 101 -8.53 -0.44 -4.11
N PRO A 102 -9.29 -0.48 -5.21
CA PRO A 102 -9.62 -1.73 -5.88
C PRO A 102 -8.41 -2.36 -6.56
N GLY A 103 -8.40 -3.70 -6.61
CA GLY A 103 -7.35 -4.52 -7.22
C GLY A 103 -6.97 -5.69 -6.33
N ALA A 104 -6.28 -6.69 -6.89
CA ALA A 104 -5.69 -7.78 -6.11
C ALA A 104 -4.63 -7.22 -5.15
N GLN A 105 -4.62 -7.68 -3.91
CA GLN A 105 -3.66 -7.22 -2.90
C GLN A 105 -2.93 -8.41 -2.30
N LEU A 106 -1.69 -8.61 -2.72
CA LEU A 106 -0.78 -9.58 -2.13
C LEU A 106 -0.21 -9.02 -0.82
N GLU A 107 -0.07 -9.87 0.18
CA GLU A 107 0.52 -9.54 1.47
C GLU A 107 1.61 -10.55 1.84
N THR A 108 2.73 -10.03 2.30
CA THR A 108 3.84 -10.81 2.81
C THR A 108 4.43 -10.16 4.06
N PRO A 109 5.21 -10.90 4.86
CA PRO A 109 6.11 -10.29 5.83
C PRO A 109 7.12 -9.33 5.16
N LYS A 110 7.95 -8.67 5.97
CA LYS A 110 9.04 -7.84 5.44
C LYS A 110 9.97 -8.67 4.55
N LEU A 111 10.62 -8.03 3.57
CA LEU A 111 11.46 -8.73 2.59
C LEU A 111 12.52 -9.63 3.25
N ASN A 112 13.21 -9.14 4.30
CA ASN A 112 14.22 -9.94 5.01
C ASN A 112 13.64 -11.22 5.63
N GLU A 113 12.41 -11.19 6.14
CA GLU A 113 11.76 -12.40 6.65
C GLU A 113 11.33 -13.31 5.50
N LEU A 114 10.78 -12.75 4.42
CA LEU A 114 10.39 -13.50 3.23
C LEU A 114 11.55 -14.28 2.62
N TYR A 115 12.78 -13.74 2.68
CA TYR A 115 14.02 -14.41 2.29
C TYR A 115 14.27 -15.71 3.07
N HIS A 116 13.99 -15.71 4.37
CA HIS A 116 14.35 -16.80 5.28
C HIS A 116 13.16 -17.71 5.63
N ASN A 117 11.95 -17.38 5.17
CA ASN A 117 10.73 -18.09 5.50
C ASN A 117 10.13 -18.79 4.25
N GLY A 118 10.38 -20.10 4.14
CA GLY A 118 9.84 -20.91 3.05
C GLY A 118 8.30 -21.00 3.02
N ALA A 119 7.67 -21.06 4.20
CA ALA A 119 6.22 -21.07 4.31
C ALA A 119 5.61 -19.74 3.83
N ALA A 120 6.25 -18.61 4.13
CA ALA A 120 5.81 -17.30 3.64
C ALA A 120 5.89 -17.20 2.10
N ARG A 121 6.92 -17.78 1.47
CA ARG A 121 7.01 -17.84 0.00
C ARG A 121 5.94 -18.73 -0.62
N GLN A 122 5.64 -19.86 0.01
CA GLN A 122 4.54 -20.72 -0.43
C GLN A 122 3.19 -20.02 -0.30
N ALA A 123 2.95 -19.32 0.81
CA ALA A 123 1.74 -18.54 1.03
C ALA A 123 1.61 -17.39 0.01
N LEU A 124 2.71 -16.73 -0.35
CA LEU A 124 2.72 -15.74 -1.45
C LEU A 124 2.29 -16.40 -2.76
N TRP A 125 2.83 -17.56 -3.10
CA TRP A 125 2.44 -18.27 -4.33
C TRP A 125 0.95 -18.65 -4.33
N GLN A 126 0.42 -19.09 -3.20
CA GLN A 126 -1.01 -19.38 -3.05
C GLN A 126 -1.87 -18.14 -3.31
N GLN A 127 -1.50 -16.98 -2.76
CA GLN A 127 -2.20 -15.72 -3.05
C GLN A 127 -2.15 -15.35 -4.55
N ILE A 128 -1.00 -15.56 -5.21
CA ILE A 128 -0.87 -15.30 -6.66
C ILE A 128 -1.84 -16.19 -7.46
N CYS A 129 -1.98 -17.46 -7.08
CA CYS A 129 -2.96 -18.37 -7.67
C CYS A 129 -4.42 -17.92 -7.42
N GLU A 130 -4.74 -17.47 -6.20
CA GLU A 130 -6.08 -16.97 -5.87
C GLU A 130 -6.47 -15.73 -6.71
N TYR A 131 -5.49 -14.89 -7.05
CA TYR A 131 -5.65 -13.69 -7.85
C TYR A 131 -5.21 -13.86 -9.31
N GLU A 132 -5.21 -15.09 -9.85
CA GLU A 132 -4.71 -15.36 -11.20
C GLU A 132 -5.37 -14.49 -12.28
N ASN A 133 -6.68 -14.23 -12.16
CA ASN A 133 -7.43 -13.43 -13.13
C ASN A 133 -7.06 -11.95 -13.11
N ASP A 134 -6.62 -11.45 -11.95
CA ASP A 134 -6.20 -10.05 -11.78
C ASP A 134 -4.76 -9.83 -12.30
N PHE A 135 -3.88 -10.82 -12.15
CA PHE A 135 -2.48 -10.72 -12.59
C PHE A 135 -2.26 -11.23 -14.03
N PHE A 136 -3.08 -12.16 -14.52
CA PHE A 136 -2.95 -12.77 -15.84
C PHE A 136 -4.26 -12.75 -16.64
N PRO A 137 -4.81 -11.56 -16.96
CA PRO A 137 -6.11 -11.45 -17.66
C PRO A 137 -6.10 -11.98 -19.10
N GLN A 138 -4.94 -12.32 -19.67
CA GLN A 138 -4.78 -12.82 -21.05
C GLN A 138 -4.98 -14.33 -21.19
N HIS A 139 -5.21 -15.06 -20.09
CA HIS A 139 -5.46 -16.51 -20.11
C HIS A 139 -6.95 -16.89 -20.19
N GLN A 140 -7.81 -15.96 -20.63
CA GLN A 140 -9.22 -16.22 -20.96
C GLN A 140 -9.44 -16.42 -22.46
#